data_AF-A0ABD1IQT6-F1
#
_entry.id   AF-A0ABD1IQT6-F1
#
_cell.length_a   1.000
_cell.length_b   1.000
_cell.length_c   1.000
_cell.angle_alpha   90.00
_cell.angle_beta   90.00
_cell.angle_gamma   90.00
#
_symmetry.space_group_name_H-M   'P 1'
#
loop_
_entity.id
_entity.type
_entity.pdbx_description
1 polymer ?
#
loop_
_entity_poly.entity_id
_entity_poly.type
_entity_poly.pdbx_seq_one_letter_code
_entity_poly.pdbx_strand_id
1 'polypeptide(L)'
;MIYLDYKPLTVGEREGMRHFAGVAQPGYICPCYNTMRDSLMPQALEEMEDGLRNLFKKGDGFVVSADIWTSRRGHSFLGIVASFIDGAFRGHTILLSCDHIKGHHTAERIYHMYESVLKYWNVEGRVIRVVTGSASNMVKAFTLFPVTEEEDELTDEGARVPAAAVVLNMMRRTDHLRCRRLKWKRWRPMLKT
;
A
#
# COMPACT_ATOMS: atom_id res chain seq x y z
N MET A 1 15.62 -3.64 7.97
CA MET A 1 15.08 -4.91 8.51
C MET A 1 13.58 -4.88 8.76
N ILE A 2 13.01 -3.93 9.53
CA ILE A 2 11.56 -3.94 9.83
C ILE A 2 10.71 -3.85 8.57
N TYR A 3 10.90 -2.79 7.78
CA TYR A 3 10.21 -2.61 6.50
C TYR A 3 10.70 -3.62 5.44
N LEU A 4 12.01 -3.73 5.25
CA LEU A 4 12.61 -4.56 4.19
C LEU A 4 12.30 -6.06 4.34
N ASP A 5 12.25 -6.58 5.57
CA ASP A 5 12.05 -8.01 5.85
C ASP A 5 10.70 -8.29 6.52
N TYR A 6 9.79 -7.31 6.50
CA TYR A 6 8.44 -7.38 7.09
C TYR A 6 8.44 -7.91 8.54
N LYS A 7 9.36 -7.43 9.36
CA LYS A 7 9.47 -7.87 10.77
C LYS A 7 8.49 -7.10 11.67
N PRO A 8 8.01 -7.74 12.76
CA PRO A 8 7.25 -7.02 13.78
C PRO A 8 8.05 -5.86 14.36
N LEU A 9 7.36 -4.80 14.78
CA LEU A 9 7.98 -3.65 15.46
C LEU A 9 8.69 -4.05 16.77
N THR A 10 8.31 -5.18 17.37
CA THR A 10 8.94 -5.75 18.58
C THR A 10 10.29 -6.44 18.31
N VAL A 11 10.79 -6.45 17.07
CA VAL A 11 12.02 -7.16 16.73
C VAL A 11 13.24 -6.66 17.50
N GLY A 12 13.32 -5.36 17.82
CA GLY A 12 14.38 -4.79 18.65
C GLY A 12 14.37 -5.31 20.09
N GLU A 13 13.21 -5.75 20.58
CA GLU A 13 13.01 -6.31 21.92
C GLU A 13 13.29 -7.82 22.00
N ARG A 14 13.67 -8.45 20.90
CA ARG A 14 14.03 -9.87 20.92
C ARG A 14 15.45 -10.05 21.43
N GLU A 15 15.65 -11.05 22.28
CA GLU A 15 16.94 -11.33 22.90
C GLU A 15 18.07 -11.49 21.88
N GLY A 16 17.85 -12.31 20.84
CA GLY A 16 18.85 -12.49 19.78
C GLY A 16 19.19 -11.21 19.03
N MET A 17 18.23 -10.30 18.85
CA MET A 17 18.49 -9.00 18.22
C MET A 17 19.29 -8.09 19.15
N ARG A 18 18.95 -8.02 20.43
CA ARG A 18 19.75 -7.26 21.41
C ARG A 18 21.17 -7.77 21.51
N HIS A 19 21.36 -9.09 21.52
CA HIS A 19 22.69 -9.69 21.52
C HIS A 19 23.47 -9.32 20.24
N PHE A 20 22.84 -9.51 19.06
CA PHE A 20 23.45 -9.13 17.80
C PHE A 20 23.84 -7.66 17.76
N ALA A 21 22.93 -6.76 18.14
CA ALA A 21 23.17 -5.33 18.13
C ALA A 21 24.26 -4.91 19.13
N GLY A 22 24.29 -5.52 20.32
CA GLY A 22 25.33 -5.26 21.32
C GLY A 22 26.72 -5.73 20.90
N VAL A 23 26.82 -6.81 20.11
CA VAL A 23 28.09 -7.27 19.52
C VAL A 23 28.49 -6.40 18.33
N ALA A 24 27.54 -6.04 17.47
CA ALA A 24 27.80 -5.26 16.26
C ALA A 24 28.13 -3.78 16.56
N GLN A 25 27.45 -3.19 17.53
CA GLN A 25 27.67 -1.82 17.99
C GLN A 25 27.53 -1.73 19.52
N PRO A 26 28.63 -1.86 20.27
CA PRO A 26 28.61 -1.76 21.73
C PRO A 26 28.00 -0.43 22.19
N GLY A 27 27.07 -0.51 23.14
CA GLY A 27 26.35 0.66 23.67
C GLY A 27 25.09 1.07 22.90
N TYR A 28 24.81 0.47 21.74
CA TYR A 28 23.53 0.68 21.07
C TYR A 28 22.39 0.00 21.84
N ILE A 29 21.34 0.77 22.12
CA ILE A 29 20.12 0.27 22.75
C ILE A 29 19.07 0.08 21.67
N CYS A 30 18.66 -1.17 21.44
CA CYS A 30 17.58 -1.46 20.51
C CYS A 30 16.28 -0.75 20.95
N PRO A 31 15.56 -0.10 20.02
CA PRO A 31 14.30 0.56 20.35
C PRO A 31 13.25 -0.46 20.78
N CYS A 32 12.41 -0.06 21.74
CA CYS A 32 11.24 -0.81 22.14
C CYS A 32 10.07 -0.56 21.17
N TYR A 33 9.01 -1.34 21.31
CA TYR A 33 7.80 -1.23 20.51
C TYR A 33 7.23 0.19 20.52
N ASN A 34 7.18 0.83 21.69
CA ASN A 34 6.64 2.18 21.83
C ASN A 34 7.50 3.19 21.07
N THR A 35 8.84 3.14 21.22
CA THR A 35 9.75 4.01 20.47
C THR A 35 9.61 3.78 18.96
N MET A 36 9.49 2.53 18.53
CA MET A 36 9.25 2.19 17.12
C MET A 36 7.92 2.78 16.62
N ARG A 37 6.82 2.56 17.34
CA ARG A 37 5.46 2.97 16.95
C ARG A 37 5.28 4.49 16.98
N ASP A 38 5.76 5.14 18.03
CA ASP A 38 5.40 6.53 18.36
C ASP A 38 6.41 7.55 17.82
N SER A 39 7.62 7.12 17.46
CA SER A 39 8.68 8.03 17.00
C SER A 39 9.29 7.57 15.67
N LEU A 40 9.88 6.38 15.62
CA LEU A 40 10.68 6.00 14.45
C LEU A 40 9.83 5.70 13.20
N MET A 41 8.67 5.05 13.36
CA MET A 41 7.78 4.78 12.21
C MET A 41 7.13 6.05 11.66
N PRO A 42 6.61 6.99 12.49
CA PRO A 42 6.11 8.27 11.99
C PRO A 42 7.18 9.07 11.24
N GLN A 43 8.40 9.17 11.76
CA GLN A 43 9.51 9.87 11.10
C GLN A 43 9.85 9.23 9.75
N ALA A 44 9.98 7.91 9.71
CA ALA A 44 10.27 7.19 8.47
C ALA A 44 9.13 7.33 7.44
N LEU A 45 7.88 7.42 7.90
CA LEU A 45 6.73 7.66 7.04
C LEU A 45 6.79 9.07 6.44
N GLU A 46 7.04 10.10 7.26
CA GLU A 46 7.17 11.48 6.81
C GLU A 46 8.28 11.63 5.73
N GLU A 47 9.47 11.06 5.98
CA GLU A 47 10.56 11.04 5.00
C GLU A 47 10.16 10.35 3.68
N MET A 48 9.43 9.23 3.76
CA MET A 48 8.93 8.52 2.60
C MET A 48 7.88 9.35 1.84
N GLU A 49 6.94 9.97 2.56
CA GLU A 49 5.90 10.80 1.97
C GLU A 49 6.50 12.01 1.25
N ASP A 50 7.51 12.66 1.82
CA ASP A 50 8.23 13.75 1.17
C ASP A 50 8.91 13.30 -0.12
N GLY A 51 9.52 12.12 -0.11
CA GLY A 51 10.07 11.47 -1.30
C GLY A 51 9.01 11.24 -2.37
N LEU A 52 7.84 10.73 -1.98
CA LEU A 52 6.71 10.48 -2.88
C LEU A 52 6.10 11.78 -3.42
N ARG A 53 5.97 12.82 -2.61
CA ARG A 53 5.50 14.15 -3.04
C ARG A 53 6.43 14.74 -4.10
N ASN A 54 7.75 14.58 -3.93
CA ASN A 54 8.72 15.02 -4.94
C ASN A 54 8.67 14.16 -6.20
N LEU A 55 8.36 12.87 -6.08
CA LEU A 55 8.16 11.98 -7.22
C LEU A 55 6.90 12.34 -8.00
N PHE A 56 5.79 12.67 -7.32
CA PHE A 56 4.54 13.09 -7.96
C PHE A 56 4.64 14.43 -8.69
N LYS A 57 5.59 15.30 -8.36
CA LYS A 57 5.87 16.52 -9.15
C LYS A 57 6.40 16.20 -10.56
N LYS A 58 6.93 14.99 -10.78
CA LYS A 58 7.49 14.55 -12.08
C LYS A 58 6.48 13.81 -12.95
N GLY A 59 5.27 13.56 -12.43
CA GLY A 59 4.18 12.92 -13.15
C GLY A 59 3.15 13.96 -13.57
N ASP A 60 2.84 13.98 -14.87
CA ASP A 60 1.87 14.92 -15.44
C ASP A 60 0.44 14.35 -15.42
N GLY A 61 0.31 13.03 -15.48
CA GLY A 61 -0.98 12.35 -15.52
C GLY A 61 -0.99 11.01 -14.81
N PHE A 62 -2.04 10.76 -14.03
CA PHE A 62 -2.17 9.59 -13.16
C PHE A 62 -3.36 8.71 -13.57
N VAL A 63 -3.12 7.41 -13.66
CA VAL A 63 -4.17 6.40 -13.68
C VAL A 63 -4.34 5.89 -12.26
N VAL A 64 -5.53 6.08 -11.68
CA VAL A 64 -5.82 5.65 -10.31
C VAL A 64 -6.64 4.37 -10.34
N SER A 65 -6.16 3.34 -9.66
CA SER A 65 -6.91 2.11 -9.42
C SER A 65 -7.48 2.11 -8.02
N ALA A 66 -8.79 1.84 -7.89
CA ALA A 66 -9.45 1.69 -6.60
C ALA A 66 -10.08 0.29 -6.50
N ASP A 67 -9.81 -0.43 -5.42
CA ASP A 67 -10.36 -1.76 -5.18
C ASP A 67 -10.81 -1.91 -3.72
N ILE A 68 -11.88 -2.69 -3.53
CA ILE A 68 -12.38 -3.03 -2.20
C ILE A 68 -12.34 -4.54 -2.04
N TRP A 69 -11.73 -4.99 -0.95
CA TRP A 69 -11.78 -6.39 -0.55
C TRP A 69 -12.16 -6.52 0.92
N THR A 70 -12.79 -7.64 1.24
CA THR A 70 -13.06 -8.03 2.62
C THR A 70 -12.02 -9.06 3.05
N SER A 71 -11.33 -8.75 4.14
CA SER A 71 -10.38 -9.65 4.79
C SER A 71 -11.09 -10.90 5.33
N ARG A 72 -10.32 -11.95 5.62
CA ARG A 72 -10.85 -13.18 6.23
C ARG A 72 -11.52 -12.96 7.59
N ARG A 73 -11.23 -11.85 8.25
CA ARG A 73 -11.82 -11.47 9.54
C ARG A 73 -13.10 -10.64 9.38
N GLY A 74 -13.60 -10.46 8.15
CA GLY A 74 -14.80 -9.70 7.87
C GLY A 74 -14.59 -8.18 7.81
N HIS A 75 -13.36 -7.70 7.93
CA HIS A 75 -13.04 -6.28 7.82
C HIS A 75 -12.81 -5.89 6.37
N SER A 76 -13.38 -4.79 5.91
CA SER A 76 -13.32 -4.36 4.52
C SER A 76 -12.35 -3.21 4.33
N PHE A 77 -11.55 -3.26 3.28
CA PHE A 77 -10.52 -2.26 3.01
C PHE A 77 -10.69 -1.66 1.63
N LEU A 78 -10.42 -0.37 1.50
CA LEU A 78 -10.30 0.35 0.24
C LEU A 78 -8.81 0.59 -0.04
N GLY A 79 -8.30 -0.02 -1.10
CA GLY A 79 -6.96 0.24 -1.62
C GLY A 79 -7.03 1.20 -2.79
N ILE A 80 -6.22 2.25 -2.76
CA ILE A 80 -6.10 3.24 -3.83
C ILE A 80 -4.64 3.26 -4.28
N VAL A 81 -4.42 3.04 -5.57
CA VAL A 81 -3.11 2.96 -6.18
C VAL A 81 -3.04 3.95 -7.34
N ALA A 82 -2.03 4.80 -7.35
CA ALA A 82 -1.72 5.66 -8.50
C ALA A 82 -0.64 5.03 -9.36
N SER A 83 -0.83 5.05 -10.67
CA SER A 83 0.16 4.64 -11.67
C SER A 83 0.40 5.77 -12.65
N PHE A 84 1.66 6.05 -12.96
CA PHE A 84 2.03 7.09 -13.92
C PHE A 84 3.40 6.80 -14.54
N ILE A 85 3.75 7.55 -15.58
CA ILE A 85 5.05 7.50 -16.24
C ILE A 85 5.74 8.84 -16.00
N ASP A 86 7.01 8.83 -15.59
CA ASP A 86 7.78 10.07 -15.43
C ASP A 86 8.41 10.55 -16.75
N GLY A 87 8.97 11.76 -16.76
CA GLY A 87 9.65 12.33 -17.95
C GLY A 87 10.88 11.55 -18.42
N ALA A 88 11.35 10.55 -17.68
CA ALA A 88 12.41 9.63 -18.10
C ALA A 88 11.83 8.30 -18.64
N PHE A 89 10.53 8.25 -18.95
CA PHE A 89 9.79 7.08 -19.41
C PHE A 89 9.82 5.89 -18.43
N ARG A 90 9.97 6.16 -17.13
CA ARG A 90 9.91 5.12 -16.10
C ARG A 90 8.50 5.03 -15.55
N GLY A 91 7.94 3.83 -15.58
CA GLY A 91 6.65 3.53 -14.97
C GLY A 91 6.75 3.45 -13.45
N HIS A 92 5.83 4.11 -12.77
CA HIS A 92 5.68 4.12 -11.32
C HIS A 92 4.30 3.60 -10.95
N THR A 93 4.23 2.77 -9.92
CA THR A 93 2.98 2.32 -9.30
C THR A 93 3.15 2.49 -7.80
N ILE A 94 2.28 3.29 -7.18
CA ILE A 94 2.38 3.69 -5.77
C ILE A 94 1.04 3.47 -5.08
N LEU A 95 1.06 2.78 -3.94
CA LEU A 95 -0.09 2.67 -3.07
C LEU A 95 -0.28 4.00 -2.33
N LEU A 96 -1.36 4.71 -2.63
CA LEU A 96 -1.70 6.00 -2.00
C LEU A 96 -2.36 5.80 -0.63
N SER A 97 -3.24 4.80 -0.54
CA SER A 97 -3.90 4.45 0.71
C SER A 97 -4.39 3.00 0.72
N CYS A 98 -4.52 2.44 1.94
CA CYS A 98 -5.16 1.18 2.23
C CYS A 98 -5.98 1.33 3.53
N ASP A 99 -7.19 1.87 3.40
CA ASP A 99 -8.01 2.27 4.56
C ASP A 99 -9.06 1.24 4.92
N HIS A 100 -9.32 1.06 6.21
CA HIS A 100 -10.42 0.25 6.71
C HIS A 100 -11.76 1.00 6.55
N ILE A 101 -12.69 0.42 5.81
CA ILE A 101 -14.05 0.93 5.63
C ILE A 101 -14.92 0.43 6.79
N LYS A 102 -15.26 1.33 7.72
CA LYS A 102 -16.13 1.00 8.87
C LYS A 102 -17.60 1.18 8.51
N GLY A 103 -18.42 0.12 8.59
CA GLY A 103 -19.86 0.21 8.35
C GLY A 103 -20.24 0.05 6.88
N HIS A 104 -21.31 0.72 6.43
CA HIS A 104 -21.85 0.52 5.08
C HIS A 104 -20.93 1.08 3.98
N HIS A 105 -20.74 0.29 2.92
CA HIS A 105 -19.94 0.67 1.74
C HIS A 105 -20.80 1.39 0.70
N THR A 106 -21.41 2.51 1.04
CA THR A 106 -22.20 3.27 0.05
C THR A 106 -21.29 3.91 -1.00
N ALA A 107 -21.84 4.21 -2.17
CA ALA A 107 -21.08 4.79 -3.28
C ALA A 107 -20.47 6.16 -2.91
N GLU A 108 -21.23 6.99 -2.20
CA GLU A 108 -20.84 8.33 -1.75
C GLU A 108 -19.64 8.25 -0.80
N ARG A 109 -19.65 7.25 0.11
CA ARG A 109 -18.57 7.05 1.06
C ARG A 109 -17.28 6.63 0.37
N ILE A 110 -17.39 5.70 -0.57
CA ILE A 110 -16.24 5.23 -1.36
C ILE A 110 -15.63 6.42 -2.11
N TYR A 111 -16.47 7.21 -2.77
CA TYR A 111 -16.01 8.38 -3.51
C TYR A 111 -15.37 9.43 -2.61
N HIS A 112 -15.96 9.73 -1.45
CA HIS A 112 -15.39 10.68 -0.49
C HIS A 112 -14.02 10.22 0.05
N MET A 113 -13.87 8.93 0.37
CA MET A 113 -12.57 8.38 0.78
C MET A 113 -11.56 8.51 -0.35
N TYR A 114 -11.94 8.18 -1.57
CA TYR A 114 -11.12 8.36 -2.76
C TYR A 114 -10.66 9.82 -2.93
N GLU A 115 -11.60 10.76 -2.91
CA GLU A 115 -11.33 12.19 -3.09
C GLU A 115 -10.40 12.73 -1.99
N SER A 116 -10.61 12.33 -0.73
CA SER A 116 -9.75 12.73 0.38
C SER A 116 -8.30 12.27 0.20
N VAL A 117 -8.10 11.07 -0.35
CA VAL A 117 -6.77 10.54 -0.61
C VAL A 117 -6.09 11.30 -1.75
N LEU A 118 -6.82 11.63 -2.81
CA LEU A 118 -6.24 12.43 -3.90
C LEU A 118 -5.86 13.85 -3.45
N LYS A 119 -6.73 14.49 -2.65
CA LYS A 119 -6.46 15.79 -2.02
C LYS A 119 -5.23 15.76 -1.11
N TYR A 120 -5.08 14.71 -0.30
CA TYR A 120 -3.92 14.54 0.57
C TYR A 120 -2.60 14.50 -0.22
N TRP A 121 -2.62 13.84 -1.38
CA TRP A 121 -1.46 13.72 -2.27
C TRP A 121 -1.33 14.84 -3.30
N ASN A 122 -2.28 15.77 -3.36
CA ASN A 122 -2.36 16.88 -4.33
C ASN A 122 -2.29 16.37 -5.78
N VAL A 123 -3.14 15.39 -6.11
CA VAL A 123 -3.19 14.74 -7.43
C VAL A 123 -4.59 14.79 -8.07
N GLU A 124 -5.61 15.34 -7.42
CA GLU A 124 -6.99 15.29 -7.93
C GLU A 124 -7.16 15.88 -9.33
N GLY A 125 -6.46 16.98 -9.65
CA GLY A 125 -6.52 17.65 -10.95
C GLY A 125 -5.65 17.02 -12.04
N ARG A 126 -4.98 15.90 -11.76
CA ARG A 126 -4.07 15.21 -12.70
C ARG A 126 -4.47 13.75 -12.94
N VAL A 127 -5.66 13.34 -12.51
CA VAL A 127 -6.16 11.99 -12.75
C VAL A 127 -6.74 11.92 -14.15
N ILE A 128 -6.14 11.10 -15.02
CA ILE A 128 -6.60 10.87 -16.39
C ILE A 128 -7.72 9.82 -16.39
N ARG A 129 -7.53 8.75 -15.60
CA ARG A 129 -8.45 7.60 -15.62
C ARG A 129 -8.55 6.95 -14.26
N VAL A 130 -9.76 6.51 -13.91
CA VAL A 130 -10.00 5.66 -12.75
C VAL A 130 -10.35 4.25 -13.20
N VAL A 131 -9.68 3.26 -12.62
CA VAL A 131 -9.95 1.84 -12.83
C VAL A 131 -10.51 1.25 -11.55
N THR A 132 -11.69 0.64 -11.63
CA THR A 132 -12.39 0.13 -10.44
C THR A 132 -12.72 -1.34 -10.57
N GLY A 133 -13.00 -1.99 -9.43
CA GLY A 133 -13.69 -3.28 -9.44
C GLY A 133 -15.12 -3.18 -9.99
N SER A 134 -15.69 -4.31 -10.39
CA SER A 134 -17.05 -4.41 -10.96
C SER A 134 -18.17 -4.44 -9.90
N ALA A 135 -17.84 -4.25 -8.62
CA ALA A 135 -18.84 -4.23 -7.55
C ALA A 135 -19.81 -3.05 -7.75
N SER A 136 -21.11 -3.26 -7.53
CA SER A 136 -22.16 -2.29 -7.83
C SER A 136 -21.92 -0.92 -7.18
N ASN A 137 -21.47 -0.88 -5.93
CA ASN A 137 -21.19 0.37 -5.23
C ASN A 137 -19.91 1.05 -5.73
N MET A 138 -18.93 0.30 -6.24
CA MET A 138 -17.76 0.86 -6.90
C MET A 138 -18.17 1.52 -8.22
N VAL A 139 -18.90 0.81 -9.07
CA VAL A 139 -19.38 1.36 -10.35
C VAL A 139 -20.18 2.64 -10.09
N LYS A 140 -21.15 2.60 -9.16
CA LYS A 140 -21.95 3.78 -8.78
C LYS A 140 -21.10 4.96 -8.30
N ALA A 141 -20.06 4.70 -7.48
CA ALA A 141 -19.21 5.75 -6.94
C ALA A 141 -18.50 6.56 -8.03
N PHE A 142 -18.10 5.92 -9.13
CA PHE A 142 -17.33 6.57 -10.19
C PHE A 142 -18.15 6.92 -11.43
N THR A 143 -19.39 6.44 -11.55
CA THR A 143 -20.34 6.91 -12.58
C THR A 143 -21.09 8.18 -12.16
N LEU A 144 -21.37 8.36 -10.85
CA LEU A 144 -22.11 9.52 -10.35
C LEU A 144 -21.23 10.78 -10.28
N PHE A 145 -19.92 10.61 -10.23
CA PHE A 145 -18.94 11.68 -10.11
C PHE A 145 -17.84 11.46 -11.16
N PRO A 146 -18.13 11.73 -12.45
CA PRO A 146 -17.16 11.50 -13.51
C PRO A 146 -15.92 12.36 -13.28
N VAL A 147 -14.76 11.75 -13.54
CA VAL A 147 -13.53 12.54 -13.75
C VAL A 147 -13.78 13.34 -15.03
N THR A 148 -13.46 14.63 -15.02
CA THR A 148 -13.58 15.49 -16.20
C THR A 148 -12.71 14.92 -17.31
N GLU A 149 -13.32 14.21 -18.25
CA GLU A 149 -12.71 13.80 -19.50
C GLU A 149 -12.64 15.06 -20.37
N GLU A 150 -11.43 15.53 -20.68
CA GLU A 150 -11.26 16.20 -21.97
C GLU A 150 -11.43 15.10 -23.03
N GLU A 151 -12.32 15.33 -23.99
CA GLU A 151 -12.72 14.36 -25.02
C GLU A 151 -11.52 13.97 -25.89
N ASP A 152 -10.81 12.90 -25.53
CA ASP A 152 -9.95 12.17 -26.45
C ASP A 152 -10.69 10.90 -26.89
N GLU A 153 -11.22 10.92 -28.12
CA GLU A 153 -11.74 9.74 -28.82
C GLU A 153 -10.65 8.67 -28.91
N LEU A 154 -10.59 7.75 -27.94
CA LEU A 154 -9.80 6.53 -28.05
C LEU A 154 -10.70 5.31 -27.89
N THR A 155 -10.89 4.61 -29.01
CA THR A 155 -11.76 3.45 -29.18
C THR A 155 -11.54 2.35 -28.13
N ASP A 156 -12.66 1.93 -27.54
CA ASP A 156 -12.84 0.96 -26.43
C ASP A 156 -12.55 -0.51 -26.81
N GLU A 157 -11.35 -0.85 -27.27
CA GLU A 157 -10.94 -2.28 -27.41
C GLU A 157 -9.51 -2.56 -26.94
N GLY A 158 -9.13 -2.03 -25.77
CA GLY A 158 -7.79 -2.18 -25.21
C GLY A 158 -7.79 -2.47 -23.72
N ALA A 159 -7.86 -3.76 -23.35
CA ALA A 159 -7.55 -4.32 -22.04
C ALA A 159 -8.16 -3.58 -20.81
N ARG A 160 -9.37 -3.99 -20.40
CA ARG A 160 -9.79 -3.85 -19.00
C ARG A 160 -8.82 -4.64 -18.11
N VAL A 161 -7.74 -4.02 -17.67
CA VAL A 161 -6.92 -4.57 -16.59
C VAL A 161 -7.76 -4.44 -15.31
N PRO A 162 -8.12 -5.55 -14.64
CA PRO A 162 -8.95 -5.46 -13.44
C PRO A 162 -8.21 -4.65 -12.37
N ALA A 163 -8.83 -3.63 -11.77
CA ALA A 163 -8.25 -2.84 -10.67
C ALA A 163 -7.72 -3.75 -9.55
N ALA A 164 -8.46 -4.83 -9.26
CA ALA A 164 -8.09 -5.86 -8.31
C ALA A 164 -6.74 -6.52 -8.65
N ALA A 165 -6.41 -6.75 -9.94
CA ALA A 165 -5.13 -7.35 -10.29
C ALA A 165 -3.96 -6.42 -9.96
N VAL A 166 -4.13 -5.10 -10.11
CA VAL A 166 -3.09 -4.10 -9.80
C VAL A 166 -2.90 -3.98 -8.29
N VAL A 167 -3.98 -3.73 -7.53
CA VAL A 167 -3.93 -3.55 -6.07
C VAL A 167 -3.49 -4.85 -5.39
N LEU A 168 -4.07 -5.99 -5.78
CA LEU A 168 -3.78 -7.28 -5.18
C LEU A 168 -2.39 -7.79 -5.58
N ASN A 169 -1.85 -7.49 -6.77
CA ASN A 169 -0.46 -7.80 -7.09
C ASN A 169 0.51 -6.93 -6.30
N MET A 170 0.17 -5.67 -6.02
CA MET A 170 0.98 -4.83 -5.14
C MET A 170 1.02 -5.39 -3.72
N MET A 171 -0.14 -5.76 -3.17
CA MET A 171 -0.25 -6.41 -1.87
C MET A 171 0.44 -7.79 -1.84
N ARG A 172 0.38 -8.55 -2.95
CA ARG A 172 1.08 -9.83 -3.09
C ARG A 172 2.59 -9.67 -3.23
N ARG A 173 3.08 -8.58 -3.81
CA ARG A 173 4.51 -8.23 -3.86
C ARG A 173 5.03 -7.80 -2.49
N THR A 174 4.20 -7.13 -1.68
CA THR A 174 4.51 -6.94 -0.25
C THR A 174 4.38 -8.23 0.56
N ASP A 175 3.53 -9.18 0.13
CA ASP A 175 3.39 -10.53 0.71
C ASP A 175 4.28 -11.59 0.01
N HIS A 176 5.55 -11.28 -0.31
CA HIS A 176 6.51 -12.32 -0.75
C HIS A 176 6.88 -13.34 0.36
N LEU A 177 6.07 -13.45 1.40
CA LEU A 177 5.99 -14.58 2.33
C LEU A 177 4.56 -15.13 2.45
N ARG A 178 3.89 -15.43 1.33
CA ARG A 178 3.19 -16.74 1.33
C ARG A 178 4.28 -17.80 1.42
N CYS A 179 4.54 -18.23 2.66
CA CYS A 179 5.05 -19.56 2.96
C CYS A 179 4.53 -20.53 1.89
N ARG A 180 5.40 -20.92 0.94
CA ARG A 180 5.30 -22.28 0.41
C ARG A 180 5.17 -23.15 1.65
N ARG A 181 4.25 -24.11 1.63
CA ARG A 181 4.15 -25.17 2.64
C ARG A 181 5.50 -25.87 2.78
N LEU A 182 6.43 -25.29 3.54
CA LEU A 182 7.54 -26.00 4.13
C LEU A 182 6.93 -26.62 5.36
N LYS A 183 6.63 -27.91 5.24
CA LYS A 183 6.35 -28.79 6.37
C LYS A 183 7.47 -28.56 7.39
N TRP A 184 7.17 -27.87 8.48
CA TRP A 184 8.06 -27.79 9.62
C TRP A 184 8.18 -29.19 10.20
N LYS A 185 9.20 -29.95 9.76
CA LYS A 185 9.70 -31.08 10.53
C LYS A 185 10.43 -30.50 11.73
N ARG A 186 9.70 -30.51 12.85
CA ARG A 186 10.16 -30.49 14.25
C ARG A 186 11.68 -30.63 14.40
N TRP A 187 12.38 -29.50 14.58
CA TRP A 187 13.72 -29.49 15.16
C TRP A 187 13.60 -29.78 16.66
N ARG A 188 14.18 -30.89 17.12
CA ARG A 188 14.47 -31.13 18.55
C ARG A 188 15.95 -30.76 18.78
N PRO A 189 16.32 -30.10 19.89
CA PRO A 189 17.72 -29.90 20.22
C PRO A 189 18.32 -31.21 20.75
N MET A 190 19.42 -31.66 20.14
CA MET A 190 20.36 -32.58 20.80
C MET A 190 21.37 -31.72 21.55
N LEU A 191 21.09 -31.45 22.82
CA LEU A 191 22.13 -31.15 23.81
C LEU A 191 22.48 -32.48 24.47
N LYS A 192 23.65 -33.01 24.13
CA LYS A 192 24.35 -34.03 24.90
C LYS A 192 25.68 -33.42 25.34
N THR A 193 25.79 -33.20 26.64
CA THR A 193 27.01 -33.31 27.44
C THR A 193 26.63 -34.14 28.65
#